data_AF-A0A5J4T1T9-F1
#
_entry.id   AF-A0A5J4T1T9-F1
#
_cell.length_a   1.000
_cell.length_b   1.000
_cell.length_c   1.000
_cell.angle_alpha   90.00
_cell.angle_beta   90.00
_cell.angle_gamma   90.00
#
_symmetry.space_group_name_H-M   'P 1'
#
loop_
_entity.id
_entity.type
_entity.pdbx_description
1 polymer ?
#
loop_
_entity_poly.entity_id
_entity_poly.type
_entity_poly.pdbx_seq_one_letter_code
_entity_poly.pdbx_strand_id
1 'polypeptide(L)'
;NFGLTLRLAGEYCVKANETKVYYSPEALINKKMTFQSDIWAAGVIIIELITGVHPFQGRTNEETIQNIKNGKMKPLPNEISGELKDILLLMVNMV
;
A
#
# COMPACT_ATOMS: atom_id res chain seq x y z
N ASN A 1 9.92 -13.49 -14.75
CA ASN A 1 9.60 -12.67 -15.95
C ASN A 1 8.11 -12.31 -15.88
N PHE A 2 7.76 -11.19 -15.21
CA PHE A 2 6.41 -10.88 -14.70
C PHE A 2 5.50 -10.12 -15.70
N GLY A 3 5.74 -10.24 -17.01
CA GLY A 3 5.02 -9.49 -18.05
C GLY A 3 3.91 -10.26 -18.78
N LEU A 4 3.76 -11.57 -18.55
CA LEU A 4 2.83 -12.41 -19.32
C LEU A 4 1.40 -12.47 -18.73
N THR A 5 1.18 -11.97 -17.52
CA THR A 5 -0.11 -12.15 -16.82
C THR A 5 -1.21 -11.19 -17.26
N LEU A 6 -0.89 -10.10 -17.96
CA LEU A 6 -1.88 -9.09 -18.36
C LEU A 6 -2.86 -9.60 -19.44
N ARG A 7 -2.53 -10.67 -20.17
CA ARG A 7 -3.32 -11.15 -21.32
C ARG A 7 -4.38 -12.21 -20.98
N LEU A 8 -4.42 -12.70 -19.74
CA LEU A 8 -5.43 -13.66 -19.25
C LEU A 8 -6.54 -12.99 -18.41
N ALA A 9 -6.63 -11.65 -18.45
CA ALA A 9 -7.50 -10.82 -17.61
C ALA A 9 -9.02 -11.04 -17.77
N GLY A 10 -9.47 -11.98 -18.60
CA GLY A 10 -10.88 -12.36 -18.68
C GLY A 10 -11.36 -13.19 -17.48
N GLU A 11 -10.48 -14.01 -16.89
CA GLU A 11 -10.85 -14.97 -15.82
C GLU A 11 -10.17 -14.67 -14.46
N TYR A 12 -9.17 -13.77 -14.43
CA TYR A 12 -8.48 -13.31 -13.21
C TYR A 12 -9.17 -12.12 -12.49
N CYS A 13 -10.46 -11.91 -12.71
CA CYS A 13 -11.27 -10.95 -11.95
C CYS A 13 -11.49 -11.36 -10.48
N VAL A 14 -11.03 -12.55 -10.10
CA VAL A 14 -10.99 -13.02 -8.72
C VAL A 14 -9.77 -12.36 -8.04
N LYS A 15 -10.00 -11.44 -7.10
CA LYS A 15 -9.00 -10.75 -6.23
C LYS A 15 -8.40 -9.41 -6.68
N ALA A 16 -8.92 -8.75 -7.72
CA ALA A 16 -8.47 -7.39 -8.06
C ALA A 16 -8.61 -6.37 -6.91
N ASN A 17 -9.51 -6.59 -5.95
CA ASN A 17 -9.63 -5.73 -4.76
C ASN A 17 -8.61 -6.04 -3.66
N GLU A 18 -8.11 -7.28 -3.58
CA GLU A 18 -7.10 -7.66 -2.58
C GLU A 18 -5.74 -7.07 -2.94
N THR A 19 -5.37 -6.98 -4.23
CA THR A 19 -4.09 -6.39 -4.63
C THR A 19 -4.08 -4.85 -4.51
N LYS A 20 -5.24 -4.20 -4.64
CA LYS A 20 -5.38 -2.74 -4.59
C LYS A 20 -5.04 -2.13 -3.24
N VAL A 21 -5.03 -2.90 -2.15
CA VAL A 21 -4.63 -2.39 -0.82
C VAL A 21 -3.13 -2.07 -0.75
N TYR A 22 -2.34 -2.54 -1.73
CA TYR A 22 -0.92 -2.22 -1.86
C TYR A 22 -0.64 -1.15 -2.92
N TYR A 23 -1.68 -0.55 -3.50
CA TYR A 23 -1.51 0.50 -4.50
C TYR A 23 -1.40 1.84 -3.77
N SER A 24 -0.44 2.65 -4.19
CA SER A 24 -0.28 3.99 -3.66
C SER A 24 -1.50 4.88 -3.97
N PRO A 25 -1.71 5.98 -3.21
CA PRO A 25 -2.85 6.87 -3.40
C PRO A 25 -2.95 7.38 -4.86
N GLU A 26 -1.82 7.76 -5.46
CA GLU A 26 -1.75 8.23 -6.83
C GLU A 26 -2.00 7.12 -7.87
N ALA A 27 -1.58 5.88 -7.60
CA ALA A 27 -1.89 4.74 -8.47
C ALA A 27 -3.39 4.42 -8.43
N LEU A 28 -4.05 4.58 -7.28
CA LEU A 28 -5.50 4.38 -7.12
C LEU A 28 -6.34 5.48 -7.78
N ILE A 29 -5.84 6.72 -7.80
CA ILE A 29 -6.56 7.89 -8.36
C ILE A 29 -6.29 8.02 -9.86
N ASN A 30 -5.01 8.03 -10.25
CA ASN A 30 -4.58 8.34 -11.61
C ASN A 30 -4.37 7.09 -12.49
N LYS A 31 -4.54 5.88 -11.92
CA LYS A 31 -4.26 4.59 -12.59
C LYS A 31 -2.87 4.51 -13.22
N LYS A 32 -1.91 5.26 -12.65
CA LYS A 32 -0.54 5.36 -13.12
C LYS A 32 0.38 4.91 -12.00
N MET A 33 1.09 3.81 -12.23
CA MET A 33 2.17 3.35 -11.35
C MET A 33 3.46 4.04 -11.77
N THR A 34 4.16 4.63 -10.81
CA THR A 34 5.48 5.22 -10.99
C THR A 34 6.48 4.59 -10.03
N PHE A 35 7.75 4.93 -10.18
CA PHE A 35 8.79 4.51 -9.25
C PHE A 35 8.47 4.92 -7.79
N GLN A 36 7.79 6.04 -7.59
CA GLN A 36 7.35 6.48 -6.27
C GLN A 36 6.25 5.57 -5.70
N SER A 37 5.35 5.07 -6.56
CA SER A 37 4.32 4.10 -6.17
C SER A 37 4.93 2.79 -5.65
N ASP A 38 6.03 2.34 -6.25
CA ASP A 38 6.74 1.14 -5.80
C ASP A 38 7.43 1.35 -4.44
N ILE A 39 8.02 2.53 -4.22
CA ILE A 39 8.59 2.91 -2.91
C ILE A 39 7.50 2.95 -1.85
N TRP A 40 6.35 3.53 -2.16
CA TRP A 40 5.22 3.58 -1.24
C TRP A 40 4.75 2.18 -0.86
N ALA A 41 4.57 1.29 -1.85
CA ALA A 41 4.16 -0.10 -1.62
C ALA A 41 5.19 -0.85 -0.76
N ALA A 42 6.48 -0.65 -1.00
CA ALA A 42 7.55 -1.22 -0.16
C ALA A 42 7.45 -0.72 1.29
N GLY A 43 7.17 0.57 1.52
CA GLY A 43 6.98 1.14 2.85
C GLY A 43 5.81 0.49 3.60
N VAL A 44 4.68 0.29 2.91
CA VAL A 44 3.51 -0.41 3.46
C VAL A 44 3.85 -1.85 3.88
N ILE A 45 4.54 -2.59 3.02
CA ILE A 45 4.95 -3.98 3.30
C ILE A 45 5.89 -4.03 4.50
N ILE A 46 6.88 -3.13 4.58
CA ILE A 46 7.82 -3.12 5.71
C ILE A 46 7.09 -2.84 7.02
N ILE A 47 6.15 -1.88 7.05
CA ILE A 47 5.34 -1.61 8.24
C ILE A 47 4.50 -2.82 8.62
N GLU A 48 3.89 -3.49 7.64
CA GLU A 48 3.11 -4.71 7.88
C GLU A 48 3.97 -5.85 8.42
N LEU A 49 5.21 -6.01 7.94
CA LEU A 49 6.14 -7.02 8.44
C LEU A 49 6.57 -6.76 9.88
N ILE A 50 6.80 -5.49 10.24
CA ILE A 50 7.23 -5.13 11.60
C ILE A 50 6.07 -5.25 12.59
N THR A 51 4.87 -4.80 12.20
CA THR A 51 3.72 -4.69 13.10
C THR A 51 2.78 -5.89 13.05
N GLY A 52 2.90 -6.74 12.02
CA GLY A 52 1.96 -7.81 11.69
C GLY A 52 0.59 -7.31 11.21
N VAL A 53 0.43 -5.98 10.99
CA VAL A 53 -0.85 -5.34 10.71
C VAL A 53 -0.67 -4.37 9.55
N HIS A 54 -1.57 -4.44 8.57
CA HIS A 54 -1.52 -3.52 7.43
C HIS A 54 -1.80 -2.07 7.90
N PRO A 55 -0.93 -1.08 7.56
CA PRO A 55 -0.97 0.27 8.12
C PRO A 55 -2.27 1.03 7.87
N PHE A 56 -2.94 0.75 6.76
CA PHE A 56 -4.22 1.38 6.37
C PHE A 56 -5.44 0.46 6.55
N GLN A 57 -5.29 -0.68 7.23
CA GLN A 57 -6.33 -1.72 7.31
C GLN A 57 -7.65 -1.18 7.88
N GLY A 58 -8.69 -1.23 7.05
CA GLY A 58 -10.09 -1.06 7.43
C GLY A 58 -10.79 -2.41 7.70
N ARG A 59 -12.09 -2.37 7.98
CA ARG A 59 -12.96 -3.54 8.17
C ARG A 59 -13.24 -4.26 6.84
N THR A 60 -13.19 -3.52 5.73
CA THR A 60 -13.31 -4.06 4.37
C THR A 60 -12.16 -3.56 3.50
N ASN A 61 -11.93 -4.22 2.36
CA ASN A 61 -10.91 -3.79 1.39
C ASN A 61 -11.21 -2.40 0.85
N GLU A 62 -12.49 -2.06 0.65
CA GLU A 62 -12.92 -0.74 0.23
C GLU A 62 -12.59 0.32 1.28
N GLU A 63 -12.78 0.03 2.58
CA GLU A 63 -12.39 0.92 3.66
C GLU A 63 -10.86 1.09 3.70
N THR A 64 -10.09 0.02 3.52
CA THR A 64 -8.63 0.10 3.40
C THR A 64 -8.20 1.00 2.25
N ILE A 65 -8.80 0.84 1.07
CA ILE A 65 -8.53 1.68 -0.10
C ILE A 65 -8.88 3.15 0.19
N GLN A 66 -9.97 3.42 0.90
CA GLN A 66 -10.31 4.79 1.30
C GLN A 66 -9.34 5.36 2.32
N ASN A 67 -8.88 4.56 3.28
CA ASN A 67 -7.86 4.97 4.24
C ASN A 67 -6.55 5.33 3.53
N ILE A 68 -6.14 4.55 2.52
CA ILE A 68 -4.97 4.85 1.69
C ILE A 68 -5.14 6.19 0.99
N LYS A 69 -6.27 6.38 0.27
CA LYS A 69 -6.56 7.63 -0.44
C LYS A 69 -6.57 8.87 0.46
N ASN A 70 -7.02 8.70 1.70
CA ASN A 70 -7.12 9.78 2.68
C ASN A 70 -5.87 9.91 3.57
N GLY A 71 -4.84 9.09 3.38
CA GLY A 71 -3.66 9.07 4.24
C GLY A 71 -3.94 8.68 5.70
N LYS A 72 -5.06 7.99 5.97
CA LYS A 72 -5.49 7.61 7.31
C LYS A 72 -4.78 6.34 7.79
N MET A 73 -3.53 6.49 8.16
CA MET A 73 -2.69 5.42 8.69
C MET A 73 -2.94 5.18 10.18
N LYS A 74 -2.85 3.92 10.63
CA LYS A 74 -2.73 3.60 12.06
C LYS A 74 -1.40 4.11 12.60
N PRO A 75 -1.35 4.63 13.84
CA PRO A 75 -0.09 5.07 14.43
C PRO A 75 0.88 3.89 14.55
N LEU A 76 2.15 4.13 14.23
CA LEU A 76 3.21 3.15 14.45
C LEU A 76 3.38 2.88 15.94
N PRO A 77 3.63 1.62 16.36
CA PRO A 77 3.94 1.28 17.74
C PRO A 77 5.15 2.06 18.27
N ASN A 78 5.20 2.33 19.57
CA ASN A 78 6.25 3.15 20.19
C ASN A 78 7.63 2.46 20.15
N GLU A 79 7.65 1.15 19.95
CA GLU A 79 8.83 0.32 19.76
C GLU A 79 9.57 0.68 18.46
N ILE A 80 8.84 1.20 17.45
CA ILE A 80 9.43 1.72 16.22
C ILE A 80 9.76 3.20 16.45
N SER A 81 11.03 3.49 16.71
CA SER A 81 11.52 4.83 17.01
C SER A 81 12.84 5.15 16.28
N GLY A 82 13.23 6.43 16.29
CA GLY A 82 14.45 6.92 15.64
C GLY A 82 14.38 6.89 14.11
N GLU A 83 15.53 6.76 13.47
CA GLU A 83 15.71 6.89 12.01
C GLU A 83 14.82 5.94 11.21
N LEU A 84 14.56 4.73 11.73
CA LEU A 84 13.68 3.77 11.07
C LEU A 84 12.24 4.30 10.94
N LYS A 85 11.72 4.94 12.00
CA LYS A 85 10.39 5.53 11.97
C LYS A 85 10.32 6.64 10.92
N ASP A 86 11.34 7.48 10.87
CA ASP A 86 11.40 8.61 9.94
C ASP A 86 11.45 8.13 8.49
N ILE A 87 12.26 7.12 8.18
CA ILE A 87 12.34 6.52 6.84
C ILE A 87 10.99 5.90 6.44
N LEU A 88 10.35 5.14 7.33
CA LEU A 88 9.06 4.51 7.02
C LEU A 88 7.98 5.57 6.75
N LEU A 89 7.94 6.63 7.55
CA LEU A 89 7.02 7.75 7.33
C LEU A 89 7.31 8.47 6.01
N LEU A 90 8.58 8.69 5.66
CA LEU A 90 8.96 9.29 4.38
C LEU A 90 8.51 8.45 3.18
N MET A 91 8.57 7.12 3.26
CA MET A 91 8.14 6.23 2.19
C MET A 91 6.61 6.30 1.96
N VAL A 92 5.81 6.37 3.03
CA VAL A 92 4.34 6.30 2.93
C VAL A 92 3.63 7.65 2.90
N ASN A 93 4.31 8.76 3.22
CA ASN A 93 3.79 10.13 3.13
C ASN A 93 4.17 10.87 1.83
N MET A 94 4.65 10.18 0.79
CA MET A 94 4.93 10.84 -0.50
C MET A 94 3.62 11.38 -1.10
N VAL A 95 3.39 12.69 -0.93
CA VAL A 95 2.36 13.50 -1.59
C VAL A 95 3.06 14.46 -2.54
#